data_AF-M7U5A8-F1
#
_entry.id   AF-M7U5A8-F1
#
_cell.length_a   1.000
_cell.length_b   1.000
_cell.length_c   1.000
_cell.angle_alpha   90.00
_cell.angle_beta   90.00
_cell.angle_gamma   90.00
#
_symmetry.space_group_name_H-M   'P 1'
#
loop_
_entity.id
_entity.type
_entity.pdbx_description
1 polymer ?
#
loop_
_entity_poly.entity_id
_entity_poly.type
_entity_poly.pdbx_seq_one_letter_code
_entity_poly.pdbx_strand_id
1 'polypeptide(L)'
;MTQFSKAGYLPAIQKHIDSGKPFMGICVGLQALFEGSAENPAVPGLGYVKATLDRFDDSSKSVPHIGWNSANTSGKEVFGLRPSSKYYYVHSYKVPYKQGELESQGWTVATARYGDEEFVGAIAKGNILATQFHPEKSGVAGLRVIKAFLDGDNNSSAVEGLVVAKEGLTRRVIACLDVRTNDQGDLVVTKGDQYDVREKTDGGNVRNLGKPVEMAKKYYEQGADEVTFLNITSFRDCPVADVPMLEILRQTSKSVFVPLTIGGGIRDTIDTDGTKISALEIATMYFQSGADKVSIGSDAVTAAEEYYSNGKKLSGATAIEQISGAYGNQAVVVSVDPKRVYVSKPEETQHNTIRTRYPGPNGEEYCWYACTIKGGRETRDMDVVELVTAVEAMGTGEILLNCIDKDGTNSGFDLELIDQVKNAVSIPVIASSGAGNPGHFEEVFSKTSTDAALGAGMFHRGEYTVKQVKDSLAEKGLMVRQFESDL
;
A
#
# COMPACT_ATOMS: atom_id res chain seq x y z
N MET A 1 12.40 -11.20 -15.62
CA MET A 1 12.72 -12.01 -16.83
C MET A 1 12.99 -13.49 -16.56
N THR A 2 13.63 -13.87 -15.46
CA THR A 2 13.97 -15.27 -15.12
C THR A 2 12.79 -16.23 -15.19
N GLN A 3 11.62 -15.87 -14.64
CA GLN A 3 10.42 -16.72 -14.69
C GLN A 3 9.92 -16.96 -16.12
N PHE A 4 9.79 -15.90 -16.94
CA PHE A 4 9.41 -16.03 -18.36
C PHE A 4 10.42 -16.88 -19.15
N SER A 5 11.71 -16.74 -18.87
CA SER A 5 12.75 -17.57 -19.50
C SER A 5 12.60 -19.04 -19.12
N LYS A 6 12.44 -19.35 -17.83
CA LYS A 6 12.26 -20.72 -17.35
C LYS A 6 10.98 -21.37 -17.90
N ALA A 7 9.91 -20.58 -18.07
CA ALA A 7 8.67 -21.02 -18.67
C ALA A 7 8.67 -21.03 -20.21
N GLY A 8 9.75 -20.61 -20.86
CA GLY A 8 9.87 -20.61 -22.32
C GLY A 8 9.04 -19.56 -23.06
N TYR A 9 8.57 -18.51 -22.37
CA TYR A 9 7.70 -17.49 -22.96
C TYR A 9 8.43 -16.39 -23.75
N LEU A 10 9.74 -16.20 -23.54
CA LEU A 10 10.49 -15.08 -24.14
C LEU A 10 10.42 -15.03 -25.68
N PRO A 11 10.64 -16.14 -26.42
CA PRO A 11 10.57 -16.10 -27.89
C PRO A 11 9.17 -15.75 -28.39
N ALA A 12 8.12 -16.18 -27.69
CA ALA A 12 6.73 -15.88 -28.06
C ALA A 12 6.38 -14.41 -27.83
N ILE A 13 6.84 -13.83 -26.71
CA ILE A 13 6.66 -12.41 -26.39
C ILE A 13 7.37 -11.53 -27.44
N GLN A 14 8.64 -11.82 -27.73
CA GLN A 14 9.41 -11.09 -28.74
C GLN A 14 8.75 -11.17 -30.11
N LYS A 15 8.38 -12.37 -30.56
CA LYS A 15 7.65 -12.56 -31.83
C LYS A 15 6.35 -11.76 -31.89
N HIS A 16 5.61 -11.67 -30.78
CA HIS A 16 4.36 -10.90 -30.73
C HIS A 16 4.63 -9.40 -30.89
N ILE A 17 5.60 -8.86 -30.15
CA ILE A 17 6.03 -7.46 -30.26
C ILE A 17 6.54 -7.14 -31.66
N ASP A 18 7.45 -7.96 -32.20
CA ASP A 18 8.07 -7.77 -33.52
C ASP A 18 7.05 -7.86 -34.66
N SER A 19 5.94 -8.60 -34.46
CA SER A 19 4.84 -8.68 -35.43
C SER A 19 3.97 -7.41 -35.49
N GLY A 20 4.23 -6.42 -34.63
CA GLY A 20 3.48 -5.16 -34.58
C GLY A 20 2.07 -5.30 -33.99
N LYS A 21 1.77 -6.42 -33.32
CA LYS A 21 0.49 -6.63 -32.65
C LYS A 21 0.39 -5.76 -31.38
N PRO A 22 -0.83 -5.43 -30.94
CA PRO A 22 -1.03 -4.72 -29.68
C PRO A 22 -0.35 -5.42 -28.50
N PHE A 23 0.46 -4.67 -27.76
CA PHE A 23 1.16 -5.14 -26.57
C PHE A 23 1.05 -4.11 -25.45
N MET A 24 0.57 -4.55 -24.28
CA MET A 24 0.51 -3.72 -23.08
C MET A 24 1.43 -4.28 -21.99
N GLY A 25 2.38 -3.47 -21.53
CA GLY A 25 3.20 -3.75 -20.35
C GLY A 25 2.69 -2.98 -19.12
N ILE A 26 2.57 -3.65 -17.97
CA ILE A 26 2.13 -3.01 -16.71
C ILE A 26 3.20 -3.25 -15.64
N CYS A 27 3.63 -2.19 -14.96
CA CYS A 27 4.65 -2.22 -13.91
C CYS A 27 5.91 -2.96 -14.39
N VAL A 28 6.24 -4.13 -13.83
CA VAL A 28 7.36 -4.97 -14.27
C VAL A 28 7.29 -5.32 -15.77
N GLY A 29 6.10 -5.34 -16.38
CA GLY A 29 5.92 -5.46 -17.83
C GLY A 29 6.47 -4.27 -18.62
N LEU A 30 6.37 -3.03 -18.10
CA LEU A 30 7.11 -1.89 -18.66
C LEU A 30 8.61 -2.08 -18.46
N GLN A 31 9.03 -2.40 -17.23
CA GLN A 31 10.45 -2.50 -16.88
C GLN A 31 11.16 -3.58 -17.71
N ALA A 32 10.47 -4.67 -18.04
CA ALA A 32 10.97 -5.75 -18.88
C ALA A 32 11.30 -5.32 -20.32
N LEU A 33 10.77 -4.19 -20.83
CA LEU A 33 11.12 -3.68 -22.17
C LEU A 33 12.50 -3.01 -22.21
N PHE A 34 13.02 -2.58 -21.06
CA PHE A 34 14.32 -1.92 -20.92
C PHE A 34 15.48 -2.94 -20.91
N GLU A 35 16.71 -2.47 -20.74
CA GLU A 35 17.91 -3.34 -20.79
C GLU A 35 18.14 -4.10 -19.49
N GLY A 36 17.70 -3.57 -18.36
CA GLY A 36 17.84 -4.19 -17.04
C GLY A 36 17.44 -3.24 -15.91
N SER A 37 17.55 -3.74 -14.68
CA SER A 37 17.24 -2.99 -13.46
C SER A 37 18.35 -3.18 -12.43
N ALA A 38 18.70 -2.09 -11.72
CA ALA A 38 19.60 -2.12 -10.58
C ALA A 38 19.09 -3.02 -9.44
N GLU A 39 17.79 -3.33 -9.38
CA GLU A 39 17.21 -4.29 -8.44
C GLU A 39 17.80 -5.69 -8.59
N ASN A 40 18.07 -6.10 -9.83
CA ASN A 40 18.69 -7.38 -10.12
C ASN A 40 19.61 -7.25 -11.35
N PRO A 41 20.85 -6.75 -11.18
CA PRO A 41 21.76 -6.45 -12.29
C PRO A 41 22.13 -7.66 -13.14
N ALA A 42 21.98 -8.87 -12.59
CA ALA A 42 22.30 -10.13 -13.28
C ALA A 42 21.20 -10.56 -14.27
N VAL A 43 20.02 -9.95 -14.23
CA VAL A 43 18.86 -10.34 -15.04
C VAL A 43 18.62 -9.29 -16.13
N PRO A 44 18.96 -9.58 -17.40
CA PRO A 44 18.71 -8.64 -18.49
C PRO A 44 17.21 -8.53 -18.81
N GLY A 45 16.80 -7.36 -19.30
CA GLY A 45 15.49 -7.14 -19.90
C GLY A 45 15.42 -7.57 -21.37
N LEU A 46 14.32 -7.24 -22.04
CA LEU A 46 14.13 -7.50 -23.47
C LEU A 46 14.97 -6.58 -24.35
N GLY A 47 15.35 -5.39 -23.85
CA GLY A 47 16.25 -4.46 -24.53
C GLY A 47 15.67 -3.73 -25.75
N TYR A 48 14.33 -3.66 -25.86
CA TYR A 48 13.61 -2.86 -26.86
C TYR A 48 13.75 -1.35 -26.61
N VAL A 49 13.99 -0.95 -25.37
CA VAL A 49 14.24 0.44 -24.96
C VAL A 49 15.64 0.55 -24.38
N LYS A 50 16.46 1.45 -24.94
CA LYS A 50 17.85 1.68 -24.54
C LYS A 50 17.91 2.62 -23.34
N ALA A 51 17.65 2.05 -22.16
CA ALA A 51 17.82 2.66 -20.85
C ALA A 51 17.76 1.56 -19.77
N THR A 52 18.15 1.90 -18.55
CA THR A 52 18.12 1.03 -17.37
C THR A 52 17.28 1.64 -16.26
N LEU A 53 16.86 0.81 -15.31
CA LEU A 53 16.16 1.25 -14.11
C LEU A 53 17.12 1.38 -12.94
N ASP A 54 16.95 2.45 -12.18
CA ASP A 54 17.67 2.69 -10.92
C ASP A 54 16.68 2.87 -9.77
N ARG A 55 17.14 2.69 -8.54
CA ARG A 55 16.32 2.95 -7.35
C ARG A 55 16.10 4.45 -7.18
N PHE A 56 14.93 4.87 -6.69
CA PHE A 56 14.75 6.23 -6.20
C PHE A 56 15.73 6.55 -5.07
N ASP A 57 16.16 7.81 -5.00
CA ASP A 57 16.90 8.35 -3.86
C ASP A 57 15.95 8.58 -2.68
N ASP A 58 16.27 7.98 -1.53
CA ASP A 58 15.49 8.07 -0.30
C ASP A 58 16.01 9.14 0.68
N SER A 59 17.02 9.93 0.28
CA SER A 59 17.59 10.98 1.12
C SER A 59 16.59 12.08 1.53
N SER A 60 15.59 12.35 0.70
CA SER A 60 14.64 13.46 0.88
C SER A 60 13.16 13.05 0.80
N LYS A 61 12.87 11.76 0.59
CA LYS A 61 11.53 11.24 0.31
C LYS A 61 11.46 9.76 0.63
N SER A 62 10.26 9.25 0.84
CA SER A 62 10.13 7.84 1.20
C SER A 62 10.27 6.89 0.01
N VAL A 63 10.91 5.73 0.18
CA VAL A 63 11.02 4.72 -0.89
C VAL A 63 10.63 3.37 -0.31
N PRO A 64 9.68 2.62 -0.89
CA PRO A 64 9.06 2.76 -2.22
C PRO A 64 8.16 3.99 -2.44
N HIS A 65 8.03 4.40 -3.71
CA HIS A 65 7.01 5.35 -4.16
C HIS A 65 5.64 4.63 -4.15
N ILE A 66 4.85 4.88 -3.10
CA ILE A 66 3.50 4.29 -2.90
C ILE A 66 2.45 5.40 -2.88
N GLY A 67 1.66 5.48 -3.95
CA GLY A 67 0.50 6.37 -3.99
C GLY A 67 0.14 6.84 -5.38
N TRP A 68 -0.58 7.96 -5.43
CA TRP A 68 -1.21 8.44 -6.65
C TRP A 68 -0.46 9.63 -7.23
N ASN A 69 0.09 9.46 -8.43
CA ASN A 69 0.89 10.49 -9.11
C ASN A 69 0.33 10.76 -10.52
N SER A 70 0.80 11.82 -11.16
CA SER A 70 0.41 12.18 -12.53
C SER A 70 1.12 11.30 -13.56
N ALA A 71 0.57 11.21 -14.78
CA ALA A 71 1.29 10.71 -15.95
C ALA A 71 1.20 11.79 -17.05
N ASN A 72 2.12 12.74 -16.99
CA ASN A 72 2.13 13.95 -17.80
C ASN A 72 2.73 13.68 -19.20
N THR A 73 1.91 13.83 -20.22
CA THR A 73 2.23 13.59 -21.63
C THR A 73 2.62 14.87 -22.39
N SER A 74 2.99 15.94 -21.67
CA SER A 74 3.31 17.25 -22.26
C SER A 74 2.19 17.78 -23.18
N GLY A 75 0.92 17.56 -22.80
CA GLY A 75 -0.26 18.09 -23.49
C GLY A 75 -0.84 17.22 -24.61
N LYS A 76 -0.37 15.98 -24.78
CA LYS A 76 -0.94 15.00 -25.73
C LYS A 76 -1.79 13.97 -25.01
N GLU A 77 -2.96 13.60 -25.48
CA GLU A 77 -3.56 12.37 -24.96
C GLU A 77 -2.79 11.15 -25.48
N VAL A 78 -2.66 10.09 -24.70
CA VAL A 78 -1.99 8.85 -25.13
C VAL A 78 -2.75 7.69 -24.51
N PHE A 79 -3.47 6.91 -25.32
CA PHE A 79 -4.27 5.78 -24.82
C PHE A 79 -5.13 6.14 -23.60
N GLY A 80 -5.90 7.22 -23.67
CA GLY A 80 -6.79 7.64 -22.57
C GLY A 80 -6.11 8.22 -21.33
N LEU A 81 -4.78 8.41 -21.37
CA LEU A 81 -4.05 9.18 -20.36
C LEU A 81 -4.50 10.64 -20.36
N ARG A 82 -4.86 11.16 -19.19
CA ARG A 82 -5.29 12.55 -18.99
C ARG A 82 -4.32 13.29 -18.06
N PRO A 83 -3.85 14.50 -18.40
CA PRO A 83 -2.97 15.28 -17.53
C PRO A 83 -3.58 15.69 -16.19
N SER A 84 -4.91 15.70 -16.09
CA SER A 84 -5.63 16.00 -14.84
C SER A 84 -5.82 14.78 -13.93
N SER A 85 -5.64 13.57 -14.45
CA SER A 85 -5.88 12.32 -13.72
C SER A 85 -4.67 11.93 -12.87
N LYS A 86 -4.93 11.11 -11.86
CA LYS A 86 -3.92 10.48 -11.01
C LYS A 86 -3.98 8.97 -11.17
N TYR A 87 -2.81 8.35 -11.19
CA TYR A 87 -2.61 6.91 -11.38
C TYR A 87 -1.82 6.34 -10.20
N TYR A 88 -2.09 5.08 -9.86
CA TYR A 88 -1.48 4.42 -8.71
C TYR A 88 -0.13 3.79 -9.06
N TYR A 89 0.92 4.29 -8.40
CA TYR A 89 2.29 3.81 -8.48
C TYR A 89 2.67 3.11 -7.18
N VAL A 90 3.43 2.02 -7.30
CA VAL A 90 3.87 1.19 -6.17
C VAL A 90 5.21 0.50 -6.52
N HIS A 91 6.32 1.25 -6.42
CA HIS A 91 7.64 0.77 -6.88
C HIS A 91 8.82 1.49 -6.21
N SER A 92 9.94 0.78 -6.04
CA SER A 92 11.22 1.37 -5.59
C SER A 92 12.14 1.77 -6.74
N TYR A 93 12.00 1.11 -7.90
CA TYR A 93 12.87 1.28 -9.06
C TYR A 93 12.14 1.94 -10.21
N LYS A 94 12.81 2.85 -10.90
CA LYS A 94 12.23 3.70 -11.94
C LYS A 94 13.20 3.85 -13.11
N VAL A 95 12.65 4.15 -14.28
CA VAL A 95 13.45 4.66 -15.40
C VAL A 95 13.59 6.17 -15.21
N PRO A 96 14.80 6.71 -15.00
CA PRO A 96 15.01 8.14 -14.93
C PRO A 96 14.61 8.78 -16.27
N TYR A 97 13.84 9.87 -16.22
CA TYR A 97 13.51 10.59 -17.44
C TYR A 97 14.58 11.62 -17.77
N LYS A 98 15.07 11.58 -19.02
CA LYS A 98 15.93 12.59 -19.61
C LYS A 98 15.35 12.99 -20.95
N GLN A 99 15.04 14.27 -21.08
CA GLN A 99 14.38 14.80 -22.25
C GLN A 99 15.15 14.49 -23.54
N GLY A 100 14.49 13.85 -24.49
CA GLY A 100 15.03 13.54 -25.82
C GLY A 100 15.65 12.14 -25.95
N GLU A 101 16.02 11.47 -24.85
CA GLU A 101 16.67 10.15 -24.93
C GLU A 101 15.73 9.07 -25.46
N LEU A 102 14.50 8.98 -24.92
CA LEU A 102 13.50 8.01 -25.38
C LEU A 102 12.78 8.48 -26.64
N GLU A 103 12.58 9.78 -26.80
CA GLU A 103 11.96 10.38 -27.97
C GLU A 103 12.83 10.19 -29.23
N SER A 104 14.17 10.26 -29.10
CA SER A 104 15.09 9.95 -30.19
C SER A 104 15.02 8.48 -30.65
N GLN A 105 14.55 7.59 -29.78
CA GLN A 105 14.25 6.19 -30.08
C GLN A 105 12.82 6.00 -30.64
N GLY A 106 12.05 7.08 -30.78
CA GLY A 106 10.69 7.09 -31.33
C GLY A 106 9.59 6.78 -30.31
N TRP A 107 9.86 6.90 -29.01
CA TRP A 107 8.85 6.72 -27.97
C TRP A 107 8.15 8.03 -27.64
N THR A 108 6.84 7.95 -27.42
CA THR A 108 6.09 8.98 -26.68
C THR A 108 6.18 8.64 -25.20
N VAL A 109 6.50 9.62 -24.36
CA VAL A 109 6.72 9.41 -22.92
C VAL A 109 5.68 10.22 -22.14
N ALA A 110 5.07 9.57 -21.15
CA ALA A 110 4.35 10.24 -20.08
C ALA A 110 5.26 10.24 -18.84
N THR A 111 5.54 11.41 -18.27
CA THR A 111 6.45 11.57 -17.13
C THR A 111 5.69 11.79 -15.83
N ALA A 112 6.35 11.52 -14.73
CA ALA A 112 5.88 11.80 -13.39
C ALA A 112 7.05 12.33 -12.57
N ARG A 113 6.77 13.10 -11.52
CA ARG A 113 7.78 13.61 -10.60
C ARG A 113 7.54 13.07 -9.21
N TYR A 114 8.60 12.56 -8.57
CA TYR A 114 8.58 12.13 -7.18
C TYR A 114 9.74 12.77 -6.42
N GLY A 115 9.41 13.72 -5.54
CA GLY A 115 10.39 14.64 -4.99
C GLY A 115 11.05 15.49 -6.08
N ASP A 116 12.38 15.44 -6.13
CA ASP A 116 13.21 16.10 -7.12
C ASP A 116 13.43 15.27 -8.40
N GLU A 117 13.07 13.98 -8.38
CA GLU A 117 13.32 13.05 -9.48
C GLU A 117 12.14 12.98 -10.46
N GLU A 118 12.43 13.22 -11.73
CA GLU A 118 11.51 12.96 -12.84
C GLU A 118 11.76 11.56 -13.42
N PHE A 119 10.68 10.86 -13.75
CA PHE A 119 10.73 9.48 -14.19
C PHE A 119 9.66 9.15 -15.21
N VAL A 120 9.85 8.03 -15.90
CA VAL A 120 8.90 7.51 -16.90
C VAL A 120 7.69 6.90 -16.19
N GLY A 121 6.52 7.54 -16.37
CA GLY A 121 5.23 7.03 -15.93
C GLY A 121 4.59 6.07 -16.95
N ALA A 122 4.75 6.34 -18.24
CA ALA A 122 4.34 5.46 -19.33
C ALA A 122 5.15 5.72 -20.60
N ILE A 123 5.21 4.74 -21.49
CA ILE A 123 5.77 4.87 -22.85
C ILE A 123 4.81 4.30 -23.88
N ALA A 124 4.79 4.89 -25.07
CA ALA A 124 4.01 4.40 -26.20
C ALA A 124 4.76 4.51 -27.52
N LYS A 125 4.64 3.50 -28.38
CA LYS A 125 5.19 3.49 -29.75
C LYS A 125 4.39 2.54 -30.63
N GLY A 126 3.68 3.09 -31.62
CA GLY A 126 2.77 2.29 -32.45
C GLY A 126 1.69 1.62 -31.61
N ASN A 127 1.66 0.29 -31.63
CA ASN A 127 0.68 -0.53 -30.88
C ASN A 127 1.21 -1.01 -29.51
N ILE A 128 2.36 -0.49 -29.08
CA ILE A 128 2.92 -0.77 -27.76
C ILE A 128 2.51 0.35 -26.80
N LEU A 129 1.90 -0.03 -25.69
CA LEU A 129 1.70 0.81 -24.52
C LEU A 129 2.40 0.13 -23.33
N ALA A 130 3.14 0.87 -22.54
CA ALA A 130 3.61 0.35 -21.26
C ALA A 130 3.44 1.40 -20.17
N THR A 131 3.05 0.98 -18.98
CA THR A 131 2.75 1.86 -17.85
C THR A 131 3.54 1.39 -16.63
N GLN A 132 4.16 2.34 -15.91
CA GLN A 132 4.84 2.05 -14.64
C GLN A 132 3.82 2.01 -13.49
N PHE A 133 2.75 2.80 -13.60
CA PHE A 133 1.59 2.69 -12.72
C PHE A 133 0.75 1.44 -13.05
N HIS A 134 -0.14 1.07 -12.14
CA HIS A 134 -1.10 -0.02 -12.31
C HIS A 134 -2.47 0.53 -12.75
N PRO A 135 -2.83 0.51 -14.04
CA PRO A 135 -4.13 1.02 -14.48
C PRO A 135 -5.30 0.26 -13.84
N GLU A 136 -5.16 -1.04 -13.59
CA GLU A 136 -6.15 -1.87 -12.90
C GLU A 136 -6.33 -1.51 -11.41
N LYS A 137 -5.40 -0.73 -10.83
CA LYS A 137 -5.47 -0.18 -9.47
C LYS A 137 -5.64 1.35 -9.44
N SER A 138 -5.89 1.96 -10.60
CA SER A 138 -6.01 3.41 -10.74
C SER A 138 -7.47 3.88 -10.87
N GLY A 139 -8.44 3.07 -10.41
CA GLY A 139 -9.86 3.35 -10.55
C GLY A 139 -10.29 3.55 -12.00
N VAL A 140 -11.32 4.38 -12.21
CA VAL A 140 -11.85 4.69 -13.55
C VAL A 140 -10.80 5.31 -14.47
N ALA A 141 -9.87 6.12 -13.94
CA ALA A 141 -8.79 6.70 -14.73
C ALA A 141 -7.91 5.65 -15.40
N GLY A 142 -7.60 4.56 -14.69
CA GLY A 142 -6.82 3.46 -15.27
C GLY A 142 -7.65 2.49 -16.11
N LEU A 143 -8.93 2.26 -15.77
CA LEU A 143 -9.84 1.50 -16.63
C LEU A 143 -9.98 2.16 -18.01
N ARG A 144 -10.01 3.49 -18.07
CA ARG A 144 -10.02 4.24 -19.33
C ARG A 144 -8.76 3.98 -20.16
N VAL A 145 -7.59 3.87 -19.52
CA VAL A 145 -6.33 3.53 -20.21
C VAL A 145 -6.38 2.12 -20.80
N ILE A 146 -6.86 1.14 -20.02
CA ILE A 146 -7.02 -0.23 -20.49
C ILE A 146 -8.02 -0.28 -21.65
N LYS A 147 -9.16 0.41 -21.52
CA LYS A 147 -10.20 0.48 -22.54
C LYS A 147 -9.65 1.09 -23.84
N ALA A 148 -8.97 2.23 -23.77
CA ALA A 148 -8.38 2.87 -24.93
C ALA A 148 -7.35 1.95 -25.64
N PHE A 149 -6.52 1.24 -24.89
CA PHE A 149 -5.62 0.24 -25.46
C PHE A 149 -6.37 -0.90 -26.17
N LEU A 150 -7.42 -1.46 -25.55
CA LEU A 150 -8.21 -2.55 -26.13
C LEU A 150 -8.98 -2.13 -27.38
N ASP A 151 -9.48 -0.89 -27.41
CA ASP A 151 -10.19 -0.32 -28.55
C ASP A 151 -9.24 0.12 -29.68
N GLY A 152 -7.93 0.15 -29.42
CA GLY A 152 -6.93 0.66 -30.37
C GLY A 152 -6.93 2.18 -30.49
N ASP A 153 -7.50 2.89 -29.52
CA ASP A 153 -7.53 4.35 -29.48
C ASP A 153 -6.18 4.90 -29.02
N ASN A 154 -5.32 5.21 -29.98
CA ASN A 154 -4.00 5.78 -29.78
C ASN A 154 -3.98 7.31 -29.95
N ASN A 155 -5.14 7.98 -29.90
CA ASN A 155 -5.27 9.40 -30.21
C ASN A 155 -4.22 10.22 -29.45
N SER A 156 -3.35 10.89 -30.22
CA SER A 156 -2.26 11.77 -29.76
C SER A 156 -2.52 13.23 -30.07
N SER A 157 -3.80 13.60 -30.05
CA SER A 157 -4.26 14.97 -30.27
C SER A 157 -3.71 15.89 -29.19
N ALA A 158 -3.16 17.04 -29.59
CA ALA A 158 -2.88 18.12 -28.66
C ALA A 158 -4.22 18.70 -28.20
N VAL A 159 -4.46 18.74 -26.89
CA VAL A 159 -5.70 19.29 -26.33
C VAL A 159 -5.39 20.67 -25.75
N GLU A 160 -5.87 21.72 -26.41
CA GLU A 160 -5.72 23.10 -25.92
C GLU A 160 -6.55 23.32 -24.64
N GLY A 161 -5.97 23.99 -23.64
CA GLY A 161 -6.66 24.39 -22.40
C GLY A 161 -6.69 23.35 -21.28
N LEU A 162 -5.88 22.29 -21.35
CA LEU A 162 -5.80 21.28 -20.29
C LEU A 162 -5.30 21.84 -18.95
N VAL A 163 -6.06 21.59 -17.90
CA VAL A 163 -5.59 21.78 -16.51
C VAL A 163 -4.66 20.62 -16.17
N VAL A 164 -3.35 20.91 -16.09
CA VAL A 164 -2.34 19.93 -15.67
C VAL A 164 -2.47 19.69 -14.17
N ALA A 165 -2.58 18.43 -13.74
CA ALA A 165 -2.58 18.09 -12.33
C ALA A 165 -1.24 18.50 -11.70
N LYS A 166 -1.31 19.14 -10.52
CA LYS A 166 -0.12 19.45 -9.71
C LYS A 166 0.73 18.19 -9.54
N GLU A 167 2.04 18.29 -9.82
CA GLU A 167 2.96 17.15 -9.76
C GLU A 167 3.21 16.67 -8.32
N GLY A 168 3.49 15.38 -8.19
CA GLY A 168 3.73 14.72 -6.90
C GLY A 168 2.55 13.87 -6.42
N LEU A 169 2.79 13.22 -5.28
CA LEU A 169 1.82 12.35 -4.62
C LEU A 169 0.65 13.15 -4.04
N THR A 170 -0.55 12.60 -4.19
CA THR A 170 -1.72 13.05 -3.44
C THR A 170 -1.64 12.60 -1.98
N ARG A 171 -2.31 13.31 -1.07
CA ARG A 171 -2.61 12.86 0.29
C ARG A 171 -3.51 11.62 0.22
N ARG A 172 -2.93 10.45 0.49
CA ARG A 172 -3.61 9.15 0.37
C ARG A 172 -4.50 8.90 1.57
N VAL A 173 -5.79 8.68 1.32
CA VAL A 173 -6.81 8.39 2.34
C VAL A 173 -7.23 6.92 2.25
N ILE A 174 -6.89 6.16 3.29
CA ILE A 174 -7.13 4.72 3.37
C ILE A 174 -8.39 4.45 4.18
N ALA A 175 -9.27 3.59 3.67
CA ALA A 175 -10.43 3.11 4.40
C ALA A 175 -10.16 1.70 4.93
N CYS A 176 -10.44 1.47 6.21
CA CYS A 176 -10.16 0.19 6.87
C CYS A 176 -11.44 -0.47 7.40
N LEU A 177 -11.48 -1.80 7.34
CA LEU A 177 -12.53 -2.60 7.94
C LEU A 177 -11.97 -3.84 8.66
N ASP A 178 -12.54 -4.12 9.83
CA ASP A 178 -12.32 -5.37 10.55
C ASP A 178 -13.21 -6.46 9.95
N VAL A 179 -12.64 -7.65 9.74
CA VAL A 179 -13.39 -8.84 9.34
C VAL A 179 -13.33 -9.84 10.50
N ARG A 180 -14.48 -10.09 11.13
CA ARG A 180 -14.66 -11.02 12.26
C ARG A 180 -15.60 -12.15 11.89
N THR A 181 -15.55 -13.22 12.68
CA THR A 181 -16.56 -14.28 12.66
C THR A 181 -17.50 -14.07 13.85
N ASN A 182 -18.82 -14.09 13.63
CA ASN A 182 -19.80 -14.04 14.72
C ASN A 182 -20.06 -15.44 15.31
N ASP A 183 -20.89 -15.52 16.36
CA ASP A 183 -21.23 -16.76 17.06
C ASP A 183 -21.88 -17.85 16.16
N GLN A 184 -22.43 -17.45 15.01
CA GLN A 184 -23.05 -18.35 14.03
C GLN A 184 -22.06 -18.81 12.94
N GLY A 185 -20.81 -18.34 13.00
CA GLY A 185 -19.80 -18.63 11.98
C GLY A 185 -19.81 -17.65 10.80
N ASP A 186 -20.69 -16.64 10.77
CA ASP A 186 -20.76 -15.68 9.66
C ASP A 186 -19.67 -14.62 9.76
N LEU A 187 -19.20 -14.19 8.60
CA LEU A 187 -18.29 -13.06 8.49
C LEU A 187 -19.05 -11.75 8.64
N VAL A 188 -18.63 -10.95 9.60
CA VAL A 188 -19.23 -9.65 9.91
C VAL A 188 -18.17 -8.57 9.92
N VAL A 189 -18.59 -7.37 9.54
CA VAL A 189 -17.80 -6.15 9.73
C VAL A 189 -18.33 -5.47 10.99
N THR A 190 -17.47 -5.27 11.98
CA THR A 190 -17.81 -4.52 13.18
C THR A 190 -16.74 -3.48 13.47
N LYS A 191 -17.07 -2.47 14.28
CA LYS A 191 -16.05 -1.70 14.99
C LYS A 191 -15.69 -2.43 16.30
N GLY A 192 -14.48 -2.21 16.80
CA GLY A 192 -14.00 -2.59 18.13
C GLY A 192 -14.77 -2.04 19.35
N ASP A 193 -16.06 -1.76 19.24
CA ASP A 193 -16.97 -1.55 20.37
C ASP A 193 -18.11 -2.56 20.28
N GLN A 194 -18.44 -3.19 21.40
CA GLN A 194 -19.51 -4.19 21.54
C GLN A 194 -20.81 -3.74 20.85
N TYR A 195 -21.07 -4.24 19.64
CA TYR A 195 -22.40 -4.23 19.06
C TYR A 195 -22.80 -5.67 18.73
N ASP A 196 -23.89 -6.07 19.39
CA ASP A 196 -24.59 -7.34 19.30
C ASP A 196 -25.23 -7.44 17.91
N VAL A 197 -24.51 -8.00 16.92
CA VAL A 197 -25.00 -8.17 15.54
C VAL A 197 -25.96 -9.36 15.51
N ARG A 198 -27.17 -9.18 16.03
CA ARG A 198 -28.27 -10.16 15.92
C ARG A 198 -29.08 -9.89 14.66
N GLU A 199 -28.56 -10.30 13.51
CA GLU A 199 -29.43 -10.63 12.38
C GLU A 199 -29.75 -12.13 12.44
N LYS A 200 -31.02 -12.44 12.64
CA LYS A 200 -31.54 -13.81 12.66
C LYS A 200 -31.82 -14.25 11.23
N THR A 201 -31.06 -15.22 10.72
CA THR A 201 -31.50 -16.08 9.60
C THR A 201 -30.96 -17.49 9.78
N ASP A 202 -31.84 -18.48 9.68
CA ASP A 202 -31.54 -19.90 9.92
C ASP A 202 -30.69 -20.54 8.81
N GLY A 203 -29.63 -21.24 9.21
CA GLY A 203 -28.99 -22.28 8.38
C GLY A 203 -27.46 -22.31 8.45
N GLY A 204 -26.90 -23.34 9.13
CA GLY A 204 -25.47 -23.57 9.28
C GLY A 204 -24.73 -23.75 7.96
N ASN A 205 -23.97 -22.71 7.60
CA ASN A 205 -22.77 -22.64 6.76
C ASN A 205 -22.38 -21.15 6.75
N VAL A 206 -21.10 -20.82 6.75
CA VAL A 206 -20.59 -19.42 6.68
C VAL A 206 -21.24 -18.71 5.47
N ARG A 207 -22.28 -17.89 5.67
CA ARG A 207 -23.22 -17.53 4.58
C ARG A 207 -23.35 -16.03 4.30
N ASN A 208 -22.57 -15.17 4.97
CA ASN A 208 -22.62 -13.73 4.69
C ASN A 208 -21.27 -13.11 4.28
N LEU A 209 -20.65 -13.64 3.22
CA LEU A 209 -19.48 -13.03 2.56
C LEU A 209 -19.78 -11.63 1.98
N GLY A 210 -21.05 -11.29 1.78
CA GLY A 210 -21.49 -10.06 1.10
C GLY A 210 -21.14 -8.79 1.86
N LYS A 211 -21.23 -8.78 3.19
CA LYS A 211 -21.06 -7.55 3.99
C LYS A 211 -19.66 -6.91 3.87
N PRO A 212 -18.53 -7.65 4.02
CA PRO A 212 -17.21 -7.07 3.78
C PRO A 212 -17.00 -6.57 2.35
N VAL A 213 -17.50 -7.33 1.36
CA VAL A 213 -17.36 -7.00 -0.07
C VAL A 213 -18.14 -5.73 -0.43
N GLU A 214 -19.41 -5.63 0.01
CA GLU A 214 -20.26 -4.46 -0.19
C GLU A 214 -19.68 -3.23 0.50
N MET A 215 -19.13 -3.38 1.71
CA MET A 215 -18.49 -2.28 2.42
C MET A 215 -17.23 -1.78 1.69
N ALA A 216 -16.38 -2.70 1.23
CA ALA A 216 -15.19 -2.33 0.44
C ALA A 216 -15.57 -1.62 -0.86
N LYS A 217 -16.61 -2.11 -1.55
CA LYS A 217 -17.17 -1.46 -2.75
C LYS A 217 -17.67 -0.05 -2.42
N LYS A 218 -18.42 0.11 -1.32
CA LYS A 218 -18.91 1.41 -0.86
C LYS A 218 -17.76 2.37 -0.57
N TYR A 219 -16.69 1.94 0.10
CA TYR A 219 -15.51 2.78 0.34
C TYR A 219 -14.84 3.22 -0.97
N TYR A 220 -14.70 2.31 -1.93
CA TYR A 220 -14.17 2.62 -3.26
C TYR A 220 -15.01 3.66 -4.01
N GLU A 221 -16.34 3.46 -4.06
CA GLU A 221 -17.28 4.40 -4.70
C GLU A 221 -17.34 5.75 -3.99
N GLN A 222 -17.03 5.78 -2.68
CA GLN A 222 -16.86 6.99 -1.89
C GLN A 222 -15.48 7.62 -2.04
N GLY A 223 -14.61 7.10 -2.90
CA GLY A 223 -13.32 7.70 -3.23
C GLY A 223 -12.14 7.24 -2.38
N ALA A 224 -12.22 6.11 -1.67
CA ALA A 224 -11.05 5.51 -1.01
C ALA A 224 -9.88 5.35 -1.98
N ASP A 225 -8.67 5.69 -1.53
CA ASP A 225 -7.45 5.50 -2.31
C ASP A 225 -6.88 4.09 -2.17
N GLU A 226 -7.28 3.39 -1.11
CA GLU A 226 -6.87 2.04 -0.74
C GLU A 226 -7.90 1.50 0.27
N VAL A 227 -8.14 0.18 0.23
CA VAL A 227 -9.00 -0.51 1.20
C VAL A 227 -8.17 -1.53 1.97
N THR A 228 -8.15 -1.41 3.30
CA THR A 228 -7.47 -2.36 4.20
C THR A 228 -8.47 -3.26 4.91
N PHE A 229 -8.21 -4.56 4.88
CA PHE A 229 -8.93 -5.59 5.62
C PHE A 229 -8.08 -6.05 6.79
N LEU A 230 -8.59 -5.93 8.01
CA LEU A 230 -7.99 -6.52 9.20
C LEU A 230 -8.70 -7.84 9.49
N ASN A 231 -8.05 -8.94 9.10
CA ASN A 231 -8.51 -10.29 9.36
C ASN A 231 -8.22 -10.68 10.81
N ILE A 232 -9.27 -10.70 11.61
CA ILE A 232 -9.25 -11.08 13.03
C ILE A 232 -10.18 -12.28 13.28
N THR A 233 -10.46 -13.02 12.21
CA THR A 233 -11.17 -14.28 12.28
C THR A 233 -10.31 -15.37 12.92
N SER A 234 -10.94 -16.31 13.61
CA SER A 234 -10.28 -17.50 14.15
C SER A 234 -10.81 -18.73 13.41
N PHE A 235 -10.11 -19.16 12.37
CA PHE A 235 -10.43 -20.37 11.62
C PHE A 235 -9.40 -21.47 11.87
N ARG A 236 -9.26 -21.88 13.14
CA ARG A 236 -8.25 -22.87 13.56
C ARG A 236 -8.45 -24.26 12.94
N ASP A 237 -9.69 -24.59 12.59
CA ASP A 237 -10.07 -25.91 12.05
C ASP A 237 -10.45 -25.86 10.56
N CYS A 238 -10.03 -24.81 9.83
CA CYS A 238 -10.29 -24.63 8.41
C CYS A 238 -8.97 -24.78 7.61
N PRO A 239 -8.96 -25.52 6.49
CA PRO A 239 -7.81 -25.55 5.61
C PRO A 239 -7.38 -24.16 5.18
N VAL A 240 -6.07 -23.89 5.12
CA VAL A 240 -5.56 -22.54 4.78
C VAL A 240 -6.04 -22.09 3.40
N ALA A 241 -6.16 -23.02 2.45
CA ALA A 241 -6.65 -22.75 1.10
C ALA A 241 -8.15 -22.35 1.05
N ASP A 242 -8.91 -22.71 2.09
CA ASP A 242 -10.35 -22.52 2.18
C ASP A 242 -10.74 -21.35 3.10
N VAL A 243 -9.76 -20.59 3.61
CA VAL A 243 -10.06 -19.48 4.52
C VAL A 243 -10.96 -18.45 3.81
N PRO A 244 -12.12 -18.08 4.38
CA PRO A 244 -13.10 -17.24 3.70
C PRO A 244 -12.57 -15.87 3.23
N MET A 245 -11.53 -15.36 3.88
CA MET A 245 -10.90 -14.10 3.53
C MET A 245 -10.32 -14.10 2.10
N LEU A 246 -9.86 -15.25 1.60
CA LEU A 246 -9.42 -15.38 0.20
C LEU A 246 -10.58 -15.12 -0.75
N GLU A 247 -11.76 -15.68 -0.48
CA GLU A 247 -12.94 -15.48 -1.31
C GLU A 247 -13.47 -14.04 -1.22
N ILE A 248 -13.43 -13.41 -0.03
CA ILE A 248 -13.77 -11.99 0.13
C ILE A 248 -12.91 -11.13 -0.80
N LEU A 249 -11.59 -11.36 -0.86
CA LEU A 249 -10.70 -10.61 -1.73
C LEU A 249 -11.01 -10.86 -3.22
N ARG A 250 -11.29 -12.12 -3.61
CA ARG A 250 -11.65 -12.46 -5.00
C ARG A 250 -12.92 -11.74 -5.43
N GLN A 251 -13.94 -11.72 -4.57
CA GLN A 251 -15.20 -11.04 -4.86
C GLN A 251 -15.03 -9.50 -4.86
N THR A 252 -14.26 -8.96 -3.91
CA THR A 252 -13.95 -7.52 -3.85
C THR A 252 -13.25 -7.04 -5.12
N SER A 253 -12.25 -7.80 -5.58
CA SER A 253 -11.43 -7.46 -6.76
C SER A 253 -12.21 -7.44 -8.08
N LYS A 254 -13.45 -7.96 -8.12
CA LYS A 254 -14.32 -7.85 -9.31
C LYS A 254 -14.84 -6.43 -9.56
N SER A 255 -14.85 -5.58 -8.54
CA SER A 255 -15.47 -4.24 -8.64
C SER A 255 -14.68 -3.11 -7.96
N VAL A 256 -13.67 -3.45 -7.15
CA VAL A 256 -12.83 -2.47 -6.45
C VAL A 256 -11.47 -2.38 -7.14
N PHE A 257 -11.29 -1.31 -7.92
CA PHE A 257 -10.09 -1.08 -8.75
C PHE A 257 -9.11 -0.11 -8.08
N VAL A 258 -8.89 -0.30 -6.78
CA VAL A 258 -7.88 0.39 -5.96
C VAL A 258 -7.09 -0.67 -5.18
N PRO A 259 -5.93 -0.33 -4.60
CA PRO A 259 -5.13 -1.26 -3.83
C PRO A 259 -5.90 -1.87 -2.65
N LEU A 260 -5.71 -3.17 -2.44
CA LEU A 260 -6.27 -3.94 -1.34
C LEU A 260 -5.14 -4.43 -0.43
N THR A 261 -5.20 -4.06 0.84
CA THR A 261 -4.24 -4.51 1.86
C THR A 261 -4.92 -5.50 2.79
N ILE A 262 -4.26 -6.63 3.09
CA ILE A 262 -4.76 -7.63 4.04
C ILE A 262 -3.81 -7.80 5.21
N GLY A 263 -4.30 -7.57 6.44
CA GLY A 263 -3.58 -7.83 7.68
C GLY A 263 -4.17 -8.99 8.45
N GLY A 264 -3.32 -9.77 9.12
CA GLY A 264 -3.75 -10.86 10.00
C GLY A 264 -3.68 -12.25 9.36
N GLY A 265 -3.03 -13.19 10.04
CA GLY A 265 -2.87 -14.57 9.60
C GLY A 265 -1.70 -14.84 8.65
N ILE A 266 -0.85 -13.85 8.37
CA ILE A 266 0.32 -13.97 7.48
C ILE A 266 1.54 -14.42 8.30
N ARG A 267 1.67 -15.73 8.51
CA ARG A 267 2.73 -16.34 9.32
C ARG A 267 2.90 -17.81 8.99
N ASP A 268 4.04 -18.38 9.32
CA ASP A 268 4.24 -19.83 9.23
C ASP A 268 3.18 -20.56 10.08
N THR A 269 2.55 -21.57 9.49
CA THR A 269 1.51 -22.36 10.14
C THR A 269 1.57 -23.83 9.76
N ILE A 270 0.81 -24.64 10.47
CA ILE A 270 0.54 -26.04 10.13
C ILE A 270 -0.93 -26.09 9.72
N ASP A 271 -1.19 -26.62 8.53
CA ASP A 271 -2.55 -26.82 8.01
C ASP A 271 -3.26 -27.98 8.74
N THR A 272 -4.56 -28.09 8.53
CA THR A 272 -5.42 -29.11 9.15
C THR A 272 -5.00 -30.56 8.84
N ASP A 273 -4.33 -30.79 7.71
CA ASP A 273 -3.78 -32.09 7.30
C ASP A 273 -2.34 -32.36 7.81
N GLY A 274 -1.75 -31.40 8.55
CA GLY A 274 -0.38 -31.48 9.06
C GLY A 274 0.69 -30.90 8.13
N THR A 275 0.32 -30.41 6.94
CA THR A 275 1.24 -29.75 6.02
C THR A 275 1.77 -28.45 6.60
N LYS A 276 3.08 -28.24 6.56
CA LYS A 276 3.69 -26.95 6.92
C LYS A 276 3.51 -25.98 5.77
N ILE A 277 2.96 -24.80 6.05
CA ILE A 277 2.76 -23.74 5.07
C ILE A 277 3.50 -22.50 5.58
N SER A 278 4.40 -21.99 4.75
CA SER A 278 5.19 -20.79 5.06
C SER A 278 4.36 -19.51 4.92
N ALA A 279 4.79 -18.46 5.60
CA ALA A 279 4.20 -17.12 5.47
C ALA A 279 4.23 -16.62 4.02
N LEU A 280 5.27 -16.98 3.25
CA LEU A 280 5.38 -16.66 1.83
C LEU A 280 4.28 -17.36 1.00
N GLU A 281 4.01 -18.63 1.25
CA GLU A 281 2.93 -19.37 0.58
C GLU A 281 1.56 -18.78 0.93
N ILE A 282 1.33 -18.42 2.19
CA ILE A 282 0.10 -17.75 2.61
C ILE A 282 -0.05 -16.39 1.92
N ALA A 283 1.00 -15.55 1.93
CA ALA A 283 1.00 -14.27 1.23
C ALA A 283 0.73 -14.46 -0.27
N THR A 284 1.33 -15.47 -0.89
CA THR A 284 1.10 -15.84 -2.29
C THR A 284 -0.38 -16.15 -2.55
N MET A 285 -1.04 -16.93 -1.69
CA MET A 285 -2.48 -17.22 -1.80
C MET A 285 -3.33 -15.95 -1.70
N TYR A 286 -2.98 -15.03 -0.79
CA TYR A 286 -3.65 -13.74 -0.65
C TYR A 286 -3.46 -12.85 -1.89
N PHE A 287 -2.24 -12.76 -2.43
CA PHE A 287 -1.96 -12.01 -3.65
C PHE A 287 -2.73 -12.58 -4.85
N GLN A 288 -2.73 -13.90 -5.03
CA GLN A 288 -3.52 -14.58 -6.07
C GLN A 288 -5.03 -14.39 -5.90
N SER A 289 -5.49 -14.12 -4.69
CA SER A 289 -6.89 -13.87 -4.38
C SER A 289 -7.29 -12.40 -4.50
N GLY A 290 -6.34 -11.49 -4.73
CA GLY A 290 -6.61 -10.09 -5.06
C GLY A 290 -6.02 -9.05 -4.10
N ALA A 291 -5.34 -9.47 -3.02
CA ALA A 291 -4.55 -8.53 -2.24
C ALA A 291 -3.38 -8.00 -3.07
N ASP A 292 -3.00 -6.75 -2.81
CA ASP A 292 -1.80 -6.12 -3.37
C ASP A 292 -0.68 -6.01 -2.33
N LYS A 293 -1.06 -5.95 -1.05
CA LYS A 293 -0.17 -5.83 0.10
C LYS A 293 -0.61 -6.73 1.24
N VAL A 294 0.35 -7.28 1.97
CA VAL A 294 0.12 -8.02 3.21
C VAL A 294 0.66 -7.25 4.41
N SER A 295 -0.07 -7.28 5.52
CA SER A 295 0.32 -6.62 6.77
C SER A 295 0.72 -7.62 7.84
N ILE A 296 1.94 -7.45 8.37
CA ILE A 296 2.55 -8.28 9.41
C ILE A 296 2.51 -7.51 10.74
N GLY A 297 1.96 -8.14 11.79
CA GLY A 297 1.81 -7.52 13.11
C GLY A 297 2.77 -8.11 14.14
N SER A 298 2.27 -8.98 15.02
CA SER A 298 3.03 -9.53 16.15
C SER A 298 4.36 -10.20 15.78
N ASP A 299 4.40 -10.88 14.64
CA ASP A 299 5.62 -11.57 14.17
C ASP A 299 6.73 -10.58 13.80
N ALA A 300 6.39 -9.33 13.46
CA ALA A 300 7.37 -8.28 13.19
C ALA A 300 8.15 -7.90 14.46
N VAL A 301 7.50 -7.89 15.62
CA VAL A 301 8.15 -7.60 16.90
C VAL A 301 9.12 -8.71 17.29
N THR A 302 8.69 -9.97 17.15
CA THR A 302 9.55 -11.13 17.40
C THR A 302 10.75 -11.16 16.44
N ALA A 303 10.53 -10.84 15.16
CA ALA A 303 11.59 -10.72 14.17
C ALA A 303 12.58 -9.59 14.52
N ALA A 304 12.11 -8.45 15.02
CA ALA A 304 12.98 -7.37 15.48
C ALA A 304 13.84 -7.79 16.69
N GLU A 305 13.25 -8.47 17.67
CA GLU A 305 13.99 -9.04 18.81
C GLU A 305 15.11 -10.00 18.33
N GLU A 306 14.79 -10.88 17.38
CA GLU A 306 15.77 -11.76 16.75
C GLU A 306 16.89 -10.96 16.04
N TYR A 307 16.53 -9.94 15.26
CA TYR A 307 17.49 -9.09 14.56
C TYR A 307 18.49 -8.41 15.50
N TYR A 308 18.01 -7.83 16.60
CA TYR A 308 18.90 -7.19 17.58
C TYR A 308 19.74 -8.21 18.35
N SER A 309 19.16 -9.32 18.78
CA SER A 309 19.91 -10.40 19.45
C SER A 309 20.98 -11.03 18.56
N ASN A 310 20.76 -11.07 17.24
CA ASN A 310 21.73 -11.52 16.24
C ASN A 310 22.75 -10.44 15.83
N GLY A 311 22.81 -9.31 16.56
CA GLY A 311 23.75 -8.23 16.30
C GLY A 311 23.44 -7.46 15.03
N LYS A 312 22.15 -7.18 14.78
CA LYS A 312 21.63 -6.43 13.63
C LYS A 312 21.90 -7.12 12.29
N LYS A 313 21.83 -8.45 12.26
CA LYS A 313 22.02 -9.27 11.07
C LYS A 313 20.71 -9.85 10.60
N LEU A 314 20.48 -9.75 9.30
CA LEU A 314 19.37 -10.38 8.60
C LEU A 314 19.53 -11.90 8.63
N SER A 315 18.50 -12.62 9.09
CA SER A 315 18.49 -14.08 9.09
C SER A 315 18.14 -14.62 7.70
N GLY A 316 17.46 -13.82 6.89
CA GLY A 316 16.89 -14.21 5.61
C GLY A 316 15.72 -15.19 5.76
N ALA A 317 15.21 -15.42 6.97
CA ALA A 317 14.19 -16.44 7.26
C ALA A 317 12.86 -15.86 7.73
N THR A 318 12.82 -14.56 8.07
CA THR A 318 11.58 -13.93 8.54
C THR A 318 10.56 -13.81 7.41
N ALA A 319 9.27 -13.74 7.76
CA ALA A 319 8.20 -13.50 6.79
C ALA A 319 8.43 -12.20 6.00
N ILE A 320 8.96 -11.14 6.64
CA ILE A 320 9.27 -9.86 6.01
C ILE A 320 10.32 -10.04 4.92
N GLU A 321 11.44 -10.70 5.21
CA GLU A 321 12.53 -10.92 4.25
C GLU A 321 12.09 -11.83 3.10
N GLN A 322 11.35 -12.90 3.39
CA GLN A 322 10.91 -13.85 2.38
C GLN A 322 9.88 -13.25 1.41
N ILE A 323 8.89 -12.51 1.94
CA ILE A 323 7.84 -11.89 1.12
C ILE A 323 8.42 -10.71 0.32
N SER A 324 9.20 -9.84 0.95
CA SER A 324 9.83 -8.70 0.25
C SER A 324 10.85 -9.16 -0.79
N GLY A 325 11.61 -10.23 -0.53
CA GLY A 325 12.53 -10.81 -1.51
C GLY A 325 11.83 -11.40 -2.74
N ALA A 326 10.58 -11.85 -2.60
CA ALA A 326 9.80 -12.43 -3.69
C ALA A 326 8.95 -11.40 -4.45
N TYR A 327 8.35 -10.43 -3.74
CA TYR A 327 7.35 -9.50 -4.28
C TYR A 327 7.78 -8.03 -4.25
N GLY A 328 8.96 -7.74 -3.71
CA GLY A 328 9.48 -6.39 -3.46
C GLY A 328 8.97 -5.80 -2.15
N ASN A 329 9.72 -4.82 -1.60
CA ASN A 329 9.39 -4.18 -0.33
C ASN A 329 7.96 -3.63 -0.32
N GLN A 330 7.50 -3.08 -1.45
CA GLN A 330 6.18 -2.47 -1.61
C GLN A 330 5.00 -3.39 -1.30
N ALA A 331 5.20 -4.72 -1.27
CA ALA A 331 4.17 -5.70 -0.97
C ALA A 331 4.01 -5.96 0.55
N VAL A 332 4.97 -5.52 1.38
CA VAL A 332 5.01 -5.79 2.82
C VAL A 332 4.73 -4.51 3.61
N VAL A 333 3.64 -4.55 4.36
CA VAL A 333 3.29 -3.54 5.37
C VAL A 333 3.57 -4.12 6.76
N VAL A 334 4.09 -3.33 7.69
CA VAL A 334 4.18 -3.73 9.10
C VAL A 334 3.20 -2.91 9.94
N SER A 335 2.28 -3.59 10.62
CA SER A 335 1.35 -2.99 11.57
C SER A 335 2.01 -2.88 12.93
N VAL A 336 2.20 -1.66 13.41
CA VAL A 336 2.82 -1.38 14.70
C VAL A 336 1.77 -0.86 15.66
N ASP A 337 1.74 -1.44 16.86
CA ASP A 337 0.79 -1.11 17.93
C ASP A 337 1.54 -0.53 19.16
N PRO A 338 2.01 0.73 19.08
CA PRO A 338 2.74 1.39 20.13
C PRO A 338 1.81 1.93 21.23
N LYS A 339 2.33 1.96 22.45
CA LYS A 339 1.72 2.57 23.63
C LYS A 339 2.70 3.52 24.31
N ARG A 340 2.25 4.72 24.65
CA ARG A 340 3.10 5.75 25.27
C ARG A 340 3.49 5.33 26.70
N VAL A 341 4.77 5.51 27.02
CA VAL A 341 5.36 5.27 28.34
C VAL A 341 6.11 6.54 28.77
N TYR A 342 5.69 7.14 29.86
CA TYR A 342 6.28 8.37 30.40
C TYR A 342 7.51 8.07 31.26
N VAL A 343 8.50 8.96 31.19
CA VAL A 343 9.72 8.94 32.02
C VAL A 343 10.08 10.37 32.42
N SER A 344 10.65 10.56 33.62
CA SER A 344 10.97 11.90 34.10
C SER A 344 12.17 12.49 33.36
N LYS A 345 13.10 11.63 32.94
CA LYS A 345 14.31 12.00 32.19
C LYS A 345 14.66 10.92 31.16
N PRO A 346 15.31 11.28 30.04
CA PRO A 346 15.76 10.31 29.03
C PRO A 346 16.61 9.17 29.59
N GLU A 347 17.43 9.42 30.62
CA GLU A 347 18.38 8.44 31.16
C GLU A 347 17.73 7.34 32.01
N GLU A 348 16.42 7.43 32.29
CA GLU A 348 15.68 6.40 33.05
C GLU A 348 15.38 5.15 32.21
N THR A 349 15.62 5.21 30.91
CA THR A 349 15.43 4.09 29.99
C THR A 349 16.55 4.03 28.96
N GLN A 350 16.73 2.86 28.34
CA GLN A 350 17.61 2.71 27.18
C GLN A 350 16.88 3.01 25.86
N HIS A 351 15.56 3.14 25.91
CA HIS A 351 14.72 3.36 24.74
C HIS A 351 14.80 4.79 24.21
N ASN A 352 14.42 4.93 22.95
CA ASN A 352 14.37 6.19 22.24
C ASN A 352 13.24 7.08 22.79
N THR A 353 13.61 8.08 23.58
CA THR A 353 12.67 9.04 24.18
C THR A 353 12.55 10.33 23.38
N ILE A 354 11.39 10.96 23.47
CA ILE A 354 11.13 12.31 22.99
C ILE A 354 10.67 13.19 24.15
N ARG A 355 10.89 14.49 24.04
CA ARG A 355 10.23 15.46 24.92
C ARG A 355 8.79 15.65 24.44
N THR A 356 7.82 15.40 25.33
CA THR A 356 6.39 15.45 25.00
C THR A 356 5.79 16.81 25.35
N ARG A 357 4.85 17.27 24.52
CA ARG A 357 3.99 18.43 24.83
C ARG A 357 2.85 18.10 25.80
N TYR A 358 2.63 16.82 26.06
CA TYR A 358 1.61 16.30 26.95
C TYR A 358 2.32 15.68 28.16
N PRO A 359 2.47 16.40 29.30
CA PRO A 359 3.11 15.85 30.46
C PRO A 359 2.40 14.62 31.01
N GLY A 360 3.18 13.69 31.57
CA GLY A 360 2.66 12.49 32.20
C GLY A 360 1.88 12.78 33.49
N PRO A 361 1.22 11.75 34.08
CA PRO A 361 0.39 11.91 35.27
C PRO A 361 1.12 12.50 36.49
N ASN A 362 2.43 12.35 36.58
CA ASN A 362 3.27 12.87 37.66
C ASN A 362 4.14 14.06 37.23
N GLY A 363 3.87 14.64 36.06
CA GLY A 363 4.63 15.76 35.50
C GLY A 363 5.86 15.33 34.69
N GLU A 364 5.93 14.06 34.26
CA GLU A 364 6.97 13.57 33.37
C GLU A 364 6.98 14.34 32.05
N GLU A 365 8.13 14.90 31.65
CA GLU A 365 8.27 15.71 30.43
C GLU A 365 8.74 14.91 29.21
N TYR A 366 9.07 13.63 29.39
CA TYR A 366 9.57 12.75 28.33
C TYR A 366 8.73 11.49 28.22
N CYS A 367 8.70 10.90 27.04
CA CYS A 367 8.10 9.60 26.82
C CYS A 367 8.82 8.83 25.71
N TRP A 368 8.64 7.52 25.72
CA TRP A 368 8.92 6.62 24.60
C TRP A 368 7.67 5.80 24.30
N TYR A 369 7.69 4.99 23.25
CA TYR A 369 6.54 4.21 22.82
C TYR A 369 6.88 2.74 22.81
N ALA A 370 6.31 1.98 23.75
CA ALA A 370 6.49 0.55 23.86
C ALA A 370 5.64 -0.18 22.82
N CYS A 371 6.26 -1.12 22.10
CA CYS A 371 5.55 -1.97 21.15
C CYS A 371 4.78 -3.08 21.87
N THR A 372 3.68 -3.49 21.24
CA THR A 372 2.84 -4.57 21.76
C THR A 372 2.60 -5.65 20.71
N ILE A 373 2.22 -6.83 21.17
CA ILE A 373 1.84 -7.98 20.35
C ILE A 373 0.48 -8.53 20.78
N LYS A 374 -0.03 -9.51 20.03
CA LYS A 374 -1.31 -10.20 20.25
C LYS A 374 -2.50 -9.23 20.26
N GLY A 375 -2.44 -8.18 19.43
CA GLY A 375 -3.45 -7.14 19.33
C GLY A 375 -3.49 -6.26 20.59
N GLY A 376 -2.36 -5.68 20.98
CA GLY A 376 -2.28 -4.75 22.11
C GLY A 376 -2.26 -5.38 23.51
N ARG A 377 -2.37 -6.70 23.63
CA ARG A 377 -2.56 -7.39 24.94
C ARG A 377 -1.28 -7.68 25.70
N GLU A 378 -0.15 -7.72 25.01
CA GLU A 378 1.15 -8.01 25.61
C GLU A 378 2.15 -6.94 25.19
N THR A 379 2.69 -6.21 26.16
CA THR A 379 3.74 -5.20 25.94
C THR A 379 5.10 -5.88 25.94
N ARG A 380 5.96 -5.48 24.99
CA ARG A 380 7.33 -5.97 24.86
C ARG A 380 8.31 -4.88 25.28
N ASP A 381 9.49 -5.30 25.71
CA ASP A 381 10.62 -4.41 26.04
C ASP A 381 11.33 -4.02 24.74
N MET A 382 10.63 -3.26 23.91
CA MET A 382 11.03 -2.84 22.57
C MET A 382 10.33 -1.52 22.27
N ASP A 383 11.08 -0.50 21.89
CA ASP A 383 10.49 0.77 21.48
C ASP A 383 10.14 0.81 19.99
N VAL A 384 9.27 1.76 19.63
CA VAL A 384 8.78 1.91 18.27
C VAL A 384 9.91 2.18 17.27
N VAL A 385 10.94 2.96 17.64
CA VAL A 385 12.07 3.30 16.78
C VAL A 385 12.91 2.06 16.51
N GLU A 386 13.19 1.26 17.53
CA GLU A 386 13.87 -0.02 17.39
C GLU A 386 13.12 -0.95 16.43
N LEU A 387 11.81 -1.11 16.64
CA LEU A 387 10.99 -1.95 15.78
C LEU A 387 11.00 -1.50 14.32
N VAL A 388 10.68 -0.22 14.05
CA VAL A 388 10.56 0.26 12.66
C VAL A 388 11.89 0.21 11.92
N THR A 389 13.01 0.45 12.62
CA THR A 389 14.36 0.35 12.06
C THR A 389 14.70 -1.08 11.65
N ALA A 390 14.39 -2.05 12.53
CA ALA A 390 14.65 -3.46 12.25
C ALA A 390 13.82 -3.96 11.06
N VAL A 391 12.54 -3.63 11.00
CA VAL A 391 11.67 -4.14 9.94
C VAL A 391 11.91 -3.46 8.58
N GLU A 392 12.35 -2.20 8.56
CA GLU A 392 12.83 -1.55 7.34
C GLU A 392 14.06 -2.28 6.81
N ALA A 393 15.03 -2.61 7.67
CA ALA A 393 16.23 -3.36 7.28
C ALA A 393 15.89 -4.76 6.71
N MET A 394 14.81 -5.39 7.17
CA MET A 394 14.32 -6.68 6.68
C MET A 394 13.59 -6.60 5.34
N GLY A 395 13.30 -5.40 4.82
CA GLY A 395 12.61 -5.21 3.54
C GLY A 395 11.13 -4.83 3.65
N THR A 396 10.68 -4.31 4.79
CA THR A 396 9.35 -3.67 4.87
C THR A 396 9.29 -2.47 3.92
N GLY A 397 8.17 -2.29 3.22
CA GLY A 397 7.98 -1.16 2.31
C GLY A 397 7.01 -0.11 2.80
N GLU A 398 6.29 -0.35 3.90
CA GLU A 398 5.36 0.63 4.48
C GLU A 398 5.05 0.30 5.95
N ILE A 399 4.98 1.31 6.82
CA ILE A 399 4.57 1.17 8.22
C ILE A 399 3.11 1.59 8.36
N LEU A 400 2.28 0.69 8.88
CA LEU A 400 0.95 1.03 9.40
C LEU A 400 1.10 1.38 10.89
N LEU A 401 1.16 2.68 11.19
CA LEU A 401 1.43 3.18 12.53
C LEU A 401 0.12 3.43 13.28
N ASN A 402 -0.32 2.43 14.03
CA ASN A 402 -1.45 2.58 14.95
C ASN A 402 -1.00 3.33 16.21
N CYS A 403 -1.95 3.65 17.08
CA CYS A 403 -1.66 4.22 18.40
C CYS A 403 -2.71 3.74 19.39
N ILE A 404 -2.30 2.89 20.32
CA ILE A 404 -3.22 2.26 21.29
C ILE A 404 -3.96 3.33 22.10
N ASP A 405 -3.25 4.38 22.52
CA ASP A 405 -3.81 5.44 23.36
C ASP A 405 -4.79 6.36 22.61
N LYS A 406 -4.77 6.35 21.27
CA LYS A 406 -5.67 7.14 20.42
C LYS A 406 -6.80 6.32 19.81
N ASP A 407 -6.71 5.00 19.83
CA ASP A 407 -7.71 4.14 19.21
C ASP A 407 -9.10 4.34 19.82
N GLY A 408 -10.13 4.36 18.96
CA GLY A 408 -11.51 4.60 19.35
C GLY A 408 -11.85 6.00 19.88
N THR A 409 -10.87 6.83 20.25
CA THR A 409 -11.09 8.13 20.92
C THR A 409 -11.76 9.19 20.03
N ASN A 410 -11.61 9.06 18.70
CA ASN A 410 -12.02 10.08 17.72
C ASN A 410 -11.47 11.48 18.07
N SER A 411 -10.24 11.57 18.60
CA SER A 411 -9.62 12.82 19.10
C SER A 411 -8.40 13.32 18.29
N GLY A 412 -8.14 12.69 17.13
CA GLY A 412 -6.99 12.98 16.28
C GLY A 412 -5.88 11.95 16.43
N PHE A 413 -4.93 11.99 15.50
CA PHE A 413 -3.77 11.10 15.49
C PHE A 413 -2.72 11.53 16.54
N ASP A 414 -1.80 10.64 16.93
CA ASP A 414 -0.65 11.03 17.73
C ASP A 414 0.46 11.59 16.83
N LEU A 415 0.54 12.93 16.74
CA LEU A 415 1.51 13.61 15.88
C LEU A 415 2.96 13.41 16.33
N GLU A 416 3.21 13.29 17.64
CA GLU A 416 4.57 13.13 18.17
C GLU A 416 5.13 11.74 17.84
N LEU A 417 4.26 10.72 17.91
CA LEU A 417 4.58 9.36 17.47
C LEU A 417 4.91 9.31 15.97
N ILE A 418 4.10 9.97 15.15
CA ILE A 418 4.31 10.03 13.70
C ILE A 418 5.65 10.67 13.38
N ASP A 419 5.94 11.83 13.98
CA ASP A 419 7.22 12.53 13.75
C ASP A 419 8.40 11.69 14.24
N GLN A 420 8.28 11.02 15.40
CA GLN A 420 9.33 10.13 15.91
C GLN A 420 9.64 8.99 14.93
N VAL A 421 8.62 8.34 14.38
CA VAL A 421 8.79 7.25 13.41
C VAL A 421 9.29 7.76 12.06
N LYS A 422 8.77 8.90 11.55
CA LYS A 422 9.25 9.50 10.29
C LYS A 422 10.72 9.92 10.35
N ASN A 423 11.23 10.26 11.54
CA ASN A 423 12.65 10.55 11.72
C ASN A 423 13.53 9.30 11.82
N ALA A 424 12.94 8.13 12.04
CA ALA A 424 13.66 6.86 12.21
C ALA A 424 13.81 6.06 10.91
N VAL A 425 12.85 6.17 9.97
CA VAL A 425 12.82 5.35 8.76
C VAL A 425 12.64 6.16 7.48
N SER A 426 13.12 5.59 6.38
CA SER A 426 12.99 6.13 5.02
C SER A 426 11.82 5.53 4.24
N ILE A 427 11.12 4.52 4.76
CA ILE A 427 9.91 3.96 4.14
C ILE A 427 8.64 4.79 4.47
N PRO A 428 7.58 4.70 3.63
CA PRO A 428 6.29 5.34 3.89
C PRO A 428 5.68 4.96 5.25
N VAL A 429 5.04 5.93 5.92
CA VAL A 429 4.34 5.75 7.19
C VAL A 429 2.90 6.23 7.07
N ILE A 430 1.97 5.31 7.33
CA ILE A 430 0.52 5.53 7.40
C ILE A 430 0.16 5.92 8.84
N ALA A 431 -0.40 7.10 9.05
CA ALA A 431 -1.01 7.49 10.30
C ALA A 431 -2.34 6.76 10.53
N SER A 432 -2.46 6.04 11.64
CA SER A 432 -3.67 5.29 12.02
C SER A 432 -4.03 5.53 13.51
N SER A 433 -5.25 5.13 13.88
CA SER A 433 -5.89 5.31 15.20
C SER A 433 -6.14 6.77 15.62
N GLY A 434 -7.40 7.09 15.97
CA GLY A 434 -7.83 8.40 16.51
C GLY A 434 -8.56 9.33 15.54
N ALA A 435 -8.56 9.05 14.24
CA ALA A 435 -9.35 9.80 13.26
C ALA A 435 -10.86 9.74 13.57
N GLY A 436 -11.52 10.91 13.53
CA GLY A 436 -12.95 11.04 13.88
C GLY A 436 -13.72 12.04 13.04
N ASN A 437 -13.03 12.96 12.37
CA ASN A 437 -13.60 13.97 11.48
C ASN A 437 -12.56 14.39 10.43
N PRO A 438 -12.95 15.08 9.33
CA PRO A 438 -12.03 15.55 8.30
C PRO A 438 -10.89 16.44 8.80
N GLY A 439 -11.11 17.23 9.84
CA GLY A 439 -10.10 18.11 10.43
C GLY A 439 -8.87 17.37 10.98
N HIS A 440 -9.04 16.11 11.42
CA HIS A 440 -7.89 15.30 11.86
C HIS A 440 -6.97 14.89 10.69
N PHE A 441 -7.54 14.70 9.49
CA PHE A 441 -6.75 14.45 8.29
C PHE A 441 -6.01 15.72 7.84
N GLU A 442 -6.70 16.87 7.86
CA GLU A 442 -6.06 18.17 7.61
C GLU A 442 -4.88 18.38 8.55
N GLU A 443 -5.09 18.16 9.85
CA GLU A 443 -4.08 18.34 10.88
C GLU A 443 -2.86 17.46 10.64
N VAL A 444 -3.06 16.15 10.46
CA VAL A 444 -1.93 15.22 10.33
C VAL A 444 -1.11 15.48 9.07
N PHE A 445 -1.76 15.78 7.93
CA PHE A 445 -1.05 16.09 6.68
C PHE A 445 -0.38 17.47 6.67
N SER A 446 -0.83 18.39 7.52
CA SER A 446 -0.27 19.75 7.58
C SER A 446 0.82 19.90 8.64
N LYS A 447 0.76 19.10 9.72
CA LYS A 447 1.67 19.21 10.87
C LYS A 447 2.75 18.14 10.90
N THR A 448 2.62 17.08 10.11
CA THR A 448 3.60 15.98 10.05
C THR A 448 3.98 15.68 8.61
N SER A 449 5.02 14.88 8.42
CA SER A 449 5.42 14.33 7.13
C SER A 449 4.85 12.94 6.86
N THR A 450 3.68 12.59 7.41
CA THR A 450 3.03 11.31 7.12
C THR A 450 2.71 11.16 5.63
N ASP A 451 2.80 9.95 5.12
CA ASP A 451 2.63 9.63 3.70
C ASP A 451 1.17 9.30 3.34
N ALA A 452 0.42 8.80 4.33
CA ALA A 452 -0.99 8.47 4.20
C ALA A 452 -1.69 8.52 5.56
N ALA A 453 -3.02 8.62 5.56
CA ALA A 453 -3.82 8.55 6.78
C ALA A 453 -4.97 7.56 6.60
N LEU A 454 -5.22 6.77 7.64
CA LEU A 454 -6.21 5.70 7.66
C LEU A 454 -7.37 6.07 8.58
N GLY A 455 -8.59 5.88 8.06
CA GLY A 455 -9.82 5.95 8.84
C GLY A 455 -10.55 4.61 8.84
N ALA A 456 -11.11 4.24 9.99
CA ALA A 456 -11.92 3.03 10.13
C ALA A 456 -13.34 3.38 10.62
N GLY A 457 -13.48 3.65 11.92
CA GLY A 457 -14.78 3.81 12.57
C GLY A 457 -15.66 4.92 12.00
N MET A 458 -15.10 6.09 11.65
CA MET A 458 -15.87 7.22 11.11
C MET A 458 -16.48 6.93 9.73
N PHE A 459 -15.78 6.14 8.89
CA PHE A 459 -16.28 5.71 7.59
C PHE A 459 -17.30 4.57 7.75
N HIS A 460 -17.01 3.61 8.62
CA HIS A 460 -17.89 2.48 8.88
C HIS A 460 -19.25 2.91 9.43
N ARG A 461 -19.27 3.87 10.37
CA ARG A 461 -20.50 4.44 10.95
C ARG A 461 -21.23 5.40 10.01
N GLY A 462 -20.63 5.75 8.87
CA GLY A 462 -21.20 6.71 7.93
C GLY A 462 -21.31 8.13 8.46
N GLU A 463 -20.54 8.48 9.51
CA GLU A 463 -20.45 9.85 10.03
C GLU A 463 -19.84 10.77 8.99
N TYR A 464 -18.82 10.26 8.29
CA TYR A 464 -18.20 10.88 7.15
C TYR A 464 -17.89 9.83 6.08
N THR A 465 -17.83 10.27 4.84
CA THR A 465 -17.35 9.48 3.70
C THR A 465 -15.90 9.87 3.37
N VAL A 466 -15.19 9.01 2.65
CA VAL A 466 -13.84 9.37 2.16
C VAL A 466 -13.90 10.61 1.26
N LYS A 467 -14.94 10.74 0.44
CA LYS A 467 -15.17 11.91 -0.40
C LYS A 467 -15.23 13.19 0.43
N GLN A 468 -16.00 13.21 1.52
CA GLN A 468 -16.09 14.40 2.38
C GLN A 468 -14.74 14.77 3.02
N VAL A 469 -13.93 13.77 3.41
CA VAL A 469 -12.57 14.03 3.89
C VAL A 469 -11.73 14.65 2.77
N LYS A 470 -11.75 14.08 1.56
CA LYS A 470 -10.98 14.61 0.42
C LYS A 470 -11.43 15.99 -0.03
N ASP A 471 -12.73 16.25 -0.07
CA ASP A 471 -13.28 17.57 -0.39
C ASP A 471 -12.76 18.62 0.60
N SER A 472 -12.79 18.31 1.90
CA SER A 472 -12.23 19.18 2.94
C SER A 472 -10.73 19.41 2.79
N LEU A 473 -9.95 18.37 2.47
CA LEU A 473 -8.51 18.50 2.20
C LEU A 473 -8.25 19.38 0.96
N ALA A 474 -9.03 19.21 -0.10
CA ALA A 474 -8.92 19.99 -1.33
C ALA A 474 -9.25 21.47 -1.11
N GLU A 475 -10.29 21.77 -0.32
CA GLU A 475 -10.63 23.14 0.09
C GLU A 475 -9.48 23.85 0.84
N LYS A 476 -8.64 23.08 1.54
CA LYS A 476 -7.42 23.55 2.22
C LYS A 476 -6.19 23.60 1.33
N GLY A 477 -6.33 23.30 0.03
CA GLY A 477 -5.25 23.31 -0.95
C GLY A 477 -4.34 22.08 -0.91
N LEU A 478 -4.70 21.04 -0.16
CA LEU A 478 -3.99 19.76 -0.18
C LEU A 478 -4.36 18.98 -1.44
N MET A 479 -3.36 18.34 -2.05
CA MET A 479 -3.58 17.55 -3.26
C MET A 479 -4.23 16.23 -2.89
N VAL A 480 -5.39 15.91 -3.47
CA VAL A 480 -6.09 14.63 -3.27
C VAL A 480 -6.47 14.04 -4.62
N ARG A 481 -6.58 12.71 -4.68
CA ARG A 481 -7.15 12.04 -5.85
C ARG A 481 -8.66 12.32 -5.90
N GLN A 482 -9.11 12.94 -6.98
CA GLN A 482 -10.52 13.10 -7.26
C GLN A 482 -11.13 11.78 -7.76
N PHE A 483 -12.36 11.49 -7.33
CA PHE A 483 -13.10 10.35 -7.85
C PHE A 483 -13.57 10.67 -9.28
N GLU A 484 -13.29 9.76 -10.22
CA GLU A 484 -13.76 9.85 -11.59
C GLU A 484 -14.89 8.82 -11.79
N SER A 485 -16.03 9.25 -12.32
CA SER A 485 -17.18 8.38 -12.62
C SER A 485 -17.23 7.91 -14.07
N ASP A 486 -16.57 8.62 -14.97
CA ASP A 486 -16.79 8.48 -16.41
C ASP A 486 -15.72 7.59 -17.04
N LEU A 487 -16.15 6.42 -17.52
CA LEU A 487 -15.33 5.46 -18.27
C LEU A 487 -15.43 5.69 -19.78
#